data_AF-A0A5C4X8H9-F1
#
_entry.id   AF-A0A5C4X8H9-F1
#
_cell.length_a   1.000
_cell.length_b   1.000
_cell.length_c   1.000
_cell.angle_alpha   90.00
_cell.angle_beta   90.00
_cell.angle_gamma   90.00
#
_symmetry.space_group_name_H-M   'P 1'
#
loop_
_entity.id
_entity.type
_entity.pdbx_description
1 polymer ?
#
loop_
_entity_poly.entity_id
_entity_poly.type
_entity_poly.pdbx_seq_one_letter_code
_entity_poly.pdbx_strand_id
1 'polypeptide(L)'
;MIGRDALRGYVLEEVVAKMLQLNGYRLLNDERDDPEAFITRGHTLYVKGRGSDHQADALGDLTAPIPFGLPVRLFVEAKHYRQPVDLPVLRNAHGVIHDVNQCYATPRTGARRAQRYDYRYAVFSTSGFTRPADDFAQAHQISLHDLSEERTRPLLDAIAATADGIRDAARAAKLTEFPLHALRLALRAALGTLATPPTSTTAAAPTAADISARLRTARALHPALEALDPLAHHGLSTSLAVVTAEAPGWAYLVGYSEGPSVLAMRPDDVRAFELHCSGTDDVPVQVSYEPARRTGRGEFVLTPEDRERPRFQLRFGAPDVVVRDVLTVPEPSDPQAAPVRRTAITVFQQQRAIRLSYVPRQVPRDADANQVADLLRDDPPAPAALTEPSAVQEEEIDLLDVDIDEDEDEDDADTDEALADAAAGTWVPWTPSEARRFRGQLEQRSPDRAALLRALTEGRRRGLNRAEVLEAMGRDASASLNGVVKPFGTVVRALKRAGQLGEDKESPVEPRTRRGRVVGYRLRSEVREALRRAR
;
A
#
# COMPACT_ATOMS: atom_id res chain seq x y z
N MET A 1 -11.80 18.53 -12.96
CA MET A 1 -11.60 18.76 -11.51
C MET A 1 -11.12 17.47 -10.87
N ILE A 2 -10.09 17.50 -10.04
CA ILE A 2 -9.55 16.32 -9.34
C ILE A 2 -10.58 15.75 -8.36
N GLY A 3 -10.70 14.42 -8.30
CA GLY A 3 -11.58 13.74 -7.34
C GLY A 3 -11.06 13.83 -5.91
N ARG A 4 -11.97 13.82 -4.92
CA ARG A 4 -11.62 13.87 -3.48
C ARG A 4 -10.64 12.77 -3.09
N ASP A 5 -10.95 11.53 -3.48
CA ASP A 5 -10.15 10.35 -3.11
C ASP A 5 -8.76 10.37 -3.75
N ALA A 6 -8.65 10.87 -4.99
CA ALA A 6 -7.36 11.04 -5.66
C ALA A 6 -6.48 12.07 -4.94
N LEU A 7 -7.06 13.20 -4.53
CA LEU A 7 -6.33 14.25 -3.82
C LEU A 7 -5.87 13.79 -2.43
N ARG A 8 -6.69 13.01 -1.71
CA ARG A 8 -6.28 12.36 -0.46
C ARG A 8 -5.12 11.40 -0.67
N GLY A 9 -5.13 10.64 -1.76
CA GLY A 9 -4.00 9.80 -2.18
C GLY A 9 -2.71 10.61 -2.34
N TYR A 10 -2.73 11.70 -3.11
CA TYR A 10 -1.55 12.54 -3.30
C TYR A 10 -1.04 13.19 -2.00
N VAL A 11 -1.94 13.61 -1.10
CA VAL A 11 -1.52 14.12 0.21
C VAL A 11 -0.89 13.00 1.04
N LEU A 12 -1.46 11.79 1.03
CA LEU A 12 -0.92 10.63 1.73
C LEU A 12 0.49 10.27 1.23
N GLU A 13 0.75 10.27 -0.08
CA GLU A 13 2.07 9.98 -0.64
C GLU A 13 3.15 10.91 -0.04
N GLU A 14 2.88 12.21 0.01
CA GLU A 14 3.83 13.20 0.54
C GLU A 14 3.95 13.14 2.09
N VAL A 15 2.87 12.77 2.79
CA VAL A 15 2.92 12.46 4.22
C VAL A 15 3.81 11.25 4.50
N VAL A 16 3.66 10.17 3.74
CA VAL A 16 4.50 8.97 3.90
C VAL A 16 5.96 9.29 3.60
N ALA A 17 6.26 10.16 2.63
CA ALA A 17 7.60 10.69 2.43
C ALA A 17 8.13 11.43 3.69
N LYS A 18 7.29 12.26 4.33
CA LYS A 18 7.68 12.89 5.60
C LYS A 18 7.92 11.87 6.71
N MET A 19 7.10 10.83 6.80
CA MET A 19 7.29 9.74 7.76
C MET A 19 8.65 9.07 7.57
N LEU A 20 9.03 8.72 6.34
CA LEU A 20 10.36 8.17 6.05
C LEU A 20 11.48 9.09 6.55
N GLN A 21 11.38 10.39 6.25
CA GLN A 21 12.37 11.39 6.68
C GLN A 21 12.50 11.45 8.21
N LEU A 22 11.37 11.45 8.92
CA LEU A 22 11.34 11.46 10.39
C LEU A 22 11.93 10.18 10.99
N ASN A 23 11.88 9.08 10.25
CA ASN A 23 12.35 7.76 10.67
C ASN A 23 13.76 7.43 10.13
N GLY A 24 14.57 8.45 9.83
CA GLY A 24 16.00 8.30 9.55
C GLY A 24 16.36 7.99 8.09
N TYR A 25 15.40 8.07 7.16
CA TYR A 25 15.69 7.97 5.74
C TYR A 25 16.02 9.33 5.15
N ARG A 26 17.04 9.37 4.28
CA ARG A 26 17.22 10.48 3.35
C ARG A 26 16.30 10.24 2.15
N LEU A 27 15.48 11.23 1.79
CA LEU A 27 14.56 11.08 0.65
C LEU A 27 15.31 11.18 -0.68
N LEU A 28 14.87 10.38 -1.65
CA LEU A 28 15.37 10.37 -3.02
C LEU A 28 14.26 10.88 -3.95
N ASN A 29 14.40 12.11 -4.42
CA ASN A 29 13.32 12.85 -5.10
C ASN A 29 13.74 13.35 -6.49
N ASP A 30 15.01 13.19 -6.86
CA ASP A 30 15.58 13.71 -8.10
C ASP A 30 16.50 12.68 -8.76
N GLU A 31 16.57 12.68 -10.09
CA GLU A 31 17.50 11.82 -10.83
C GLU A 31 18.97 12.04 -10.42
N ARG A 32 19.33 13.25 -10.00
CA ARG A 32 20.67 13.60 -9.51
C ARG A 32 21.04 12.88 -8.21
N ASP A 33 20.06 12.37 -7.45
CA ASP A 33 20.33 11.59 -6.24
C ASP A 33 21.04 10.26 -6.58
N ASP A 34 20.73 9.68 -7.75
CA ASP A 34 21.40 8.51 -8.30
C ASP A 34 21.13 8.37 -9.82
N PRO A 35 21.95 9.01 -10.69
CA PRO A 35 21.71 8.99 -12.14
C PRO A 35 21.80 7.60 -12.78
N GLU A 36 22.44 6.65 -12.11
CA GLU A 36 22.56 5.27 -12.59
C GLU A 36 21.27 4.50 -12.28
N ALA A 37 20.71 4.65 -11.08
CA ALA A 37 19.48 3.96 -10.66
C ALA A 37 18.19 4.66 -11.09
N PHE A 38 18.20 5.98 -11.31
CA PHE A 38 17.00 6.77 -11.52
C PHE A 38 16.90 7.35 -12.93
N ILE A 39 15.67 7.61 -13.36
CA ILE A 39 15.35 8.34 -14.59
C ILE A 39 14.09 9.17 -14.36
N THR A 40 14.15 10.44 -14.75
CA THR A 40 12.98 11.32 -14.72
C THR A 40 12.30 11.35 -16.09
N ARG A 41 10.99 11.13 -16.12
CA ARG A 41 10.17 11.31 -17.33
C ARG A 41 9.03 12.28 -17.04
N GLY A 42 9.03 13.43 -17.70
CA GLY A 42 8.13 14.54 -17.36
C GLY A 42 8.42 15.05 -15.95
N HIS A 43 7.45 14.90 -15.04
CA HIS A 43 7.55 15.33 -13.64
C HIS A 43 7.66 14.16 -12.64
N THR A 44 7.84 12.94 -13.14
CA THR A 44 7.83 11.71 -12.34
C THR A 44 9.21 11.06 -12.34
N LEU A 45 9.68 10.73 -11.14
CA LEU A 45 10.90 9.96 -10.93
C LEU A 45 10.59 8.46 -11.02
N TYR A 46 11.43 7.73 -11.75
CA TYR A 46 11.36 6.27 -11.85
C TYR A 46 12.67 5.63 -11.38
N VAL A 47 12.54 4.45 -10.79
CA VAL A 47 13.65 3.54 -10.49
C VAL A 47 13.79 2.54 -11.62
N LYS A 48 14.99 2.43 -12.20
CA LYS A 48 15.27 1.49 -13.28
C LYS A 48 15.25 0.07 -12.75
N GLY A 49 14.36 -0.76 -13.27
CA GLY A 49 14.39 -2.22 -13.11
C GLY A 49 15.10 -2.90 -14.27
N ARG A 50 15.35 -4.20 -14.15
CA ARG A 50 15.95 -5.00 -15.23
C ARG A 50 15.01 -5.16 -16.42
N GLY A 51 13.71 -5.29 -16.17
CA GLY A 51 12.67 -5.50 -17.18
C GLY A 51 11.87 -4.24 -17.50
N SER A 52 11.66 -3.36 -16.52
CA SER A 52 10.95 -2.09 -16.72
C SER A 52 11.34 -1.03 -15.70
N ASP A 53 11.04 0.24 -15.99
CA ASP A 53 11.16 1.34 -15.02
C ASP A 53 9.93 1.37 -14.10
N HIS A 54 10.12 1.63 -12.82
CA HIS A 54 9.09 1.55 -11.78
C HIS A 54 8.94 2.89 -11.06
N GLN A 55 7.70 3.33 -10.87
CA GLN A 55 7.39 4.52 -10.07
C GLN A 55 7.23 4.12 -8.61
N ALA A 56 7.77 4.94 -7.71
CA ALA A 56 7.51 4.86 -6.27
C ALA A 56 6.70 6.07 -5.83
N ASP A 57 5.88 5.90 -4.80
CA ASP A 57 5.18 7.00 -4.15
C ASP A 57 6.14 7.78 -3.25
N ALA A 58 7.08 7.08 -2.61
CA ALA A 58 8.23 7.66 -1.94
C ALA A 58 9.45 6.71 -1.99
N LEU A 59 10.64 7.30 -1.97
CA LEU A 59 11.91 6.56 -1.91
C LEU A 59 12.77 7.08 -0.76
N GLY A 60 13.23 6.16 0.08
CA GLY A 60 14.14 6.45 1.19
C GLY A 60 15.48 5.76 0.99
N ASP A 61 16.56 6.44 1.36
CA ASP A 61 17.91 5.90 1.49
C ASP A 61 18.24 5.81 2.98
N LEU A 62 18.47 4.60 3.48
CA LEU A 62 18.84 4.41 4.87
C LEU A 62 20.31 4.84 5.01
N THR A 63 20.54 5.96 5.71
CA THR A 63 21.89 6.52 5.87
C THR A 63 22.72 5.78 6.90
N ALA A 64 22.14 4.81 7.62
CA ALA A 64 22.84 3.99 8.59
C ALA A 64 23.77 2.99 7.88
N PRO A 65 25.05 2.86 8.30
CA PRO A 65 25.94 1.87 7.73
C PRO A 65 25.47 0.46 8.13
N ILE A 66 25.39 -0.45 7.16
CA ILE A 66 25.06 -1.86 7.38
C ILE A 66 26.35 -2.67 7.24
N PRO A 67 26.95 -3.16 8.34
CA PRO A 67 28.17 -3.95 8.26
C PRO A 67 27.98 -5.18 7.37
N PHE A 68 28.93 -5.43 6.48
CA PHE A 68 28.95 -6.59 5.56
C PHE A 68 27.74 -6.72 4.62
N GLY A 69 26.88 -5.68 4.54
CA GLY A 69 25.70 -5.65 3.68
C GLY A 69 25.79 -4.59 2.58
N LEU A 70 24.82 -4.62 1.67
CA LEU A 70 24.58 -3.50 0.76
C LEU A 70 23.86 -2.37 1.51
N PRO A 71 24.10 -1.10 1.15
CA PRO A 71 23.24 -0.02 1.63
C PRO A 71 21.79 -0.27 1.20
N VAL A 72 20.86 0.06 2.09
CA VAL A 72 19.43 -0.25 1.92
C VAL A 72 18.68 0.97 1.46
N ARG A 73 17.83 0.78 0.44
CA ARG A 73 16.82 1.76 0.04
C ARG A 73 15.44 1.20 0.28
N LEU A 74 14.50 2.04 0.66
CA LEU A 74 13.11 1.67 0.87
C LEU A 74 12.26 2.21 -0.27
N PHE A 75 11.60 1.30 -0.97
CA PHE A 75 10.62 1.56 -2.01
C PHE A 75 9.24 1.56 -1.38
N VAL A 76 8.50 2.66 -1.50
CA VAL A 76 7.23 2.81 -0.80
C VAL A 76 6.05 3.00 -1.75
N GLU A 77 4.98 2.30 -1.44
CA GLU A 77 3.65 2.45 -2.03
C GLU A 77 2.65 2.91 -0.96
N ALA A 78 1.81 3.88 -1.27
CA ALA A 78 0.77 4.41 -0.40
C ALA A 78 -0.62 4.20 -1.04
N LYS A 79 -1.47 3.42 -0.39
CA LYS A 79 -2.82 3.09 -0.88
C LYS A 79 -3.89 3.77 -0.03
N HIS A 80 -4.56 4.74 -0.64
CA HIS A 80 -5.78 5.35 -0.11
C HIS A 80 -7.02 4.68 -0.72
N TYR A 81 -7.40 3.52 -0.20
CA TYR A 81 -8.56 2.75 -0.64
C TYR A 81 -9.70 2.80 0.39
N ARG A 82 -10.91 2.47 -0.04
CA ARG A 82 -12.07 2.24 0.84
C ARG A 82 -12.16 0.80 1.34
N GLN A 83 -11.47 -0.12 0.66
CA GLN A 83 -11.46 -1.55 0.94
C GLN A 83 -10.02 -1.96 1.27
N PRO A 84 -9.82 -2.99 2.11
CA PRO A 84 -8.48 -3.48 2.43
C PRO A 84 -7.67 -3.80 1.19
N VAL A 85 -6.36 -3.56 1.26
CA VAL A 85 -5.42 -3.90 0.19
C VAL A 85 -5.34 -5.41 0.07
N ASP A 86 -5.56 -5.90 -1.15
CA ASP A 86 -5.58 -7.32 -1.46
C ASP A 86 -4.29 -7.80 -2.13
N LEU A 87 -4.15 -9.12 -2.20
CA LEU A 87 -2.98 -9.85 -2.68
C LEU A 87 -2.36 -9.37 -4.01
N PRO A 88 -3.12 -8.90 -5.03
CA PRO A 88 -2.52 -8.39 -6.27
C PRO A 88 -1.53 -7.24 -6.07
N VAL A 89 -1.78 -6.35 -5.10
CA VAL A 89 -0.88 -5.22 -4.80
C VAL A 89 0.46 -5.73 -4.27
N LEU A 90 0.43 -6.71 -3.38
CA LEU A 90 1.63 -7.26 -2.75
C LEU A 90 2.44 -8.14 -3.73
N ARG A 91 1.75 -8.85 -4.63
CA ARG A 91 2.42 -9.55 -5.74
C ARG A 91 3.10 -8.59 -6.70
N ASN A 92 2.48 -7.44 -6.99
CA ASN A 92 3.12 -6.40 -7.78
C ASN A 92 4.36 -5.85 -7.06
N ALA A 93 4.24 -5.49 -5.78
CA ALA A 93 5.37 -5.04 -4.96
C ALA A 93 6.55 -6.02 -4.98
N HIS A 94 6.29 -7.31 -4.80
CA HIS A 94 7.32 -8.37 -4.91
C HIS A 94 7.96 -8.44 -6.31
N GLY A 95 7.15 -8.29 -7.37
CA GLY A 95 7.67 -8.25 -8.75
C GLY A 95 8.58 -7.04 -9.00
N VAL A 96 8.16 -5.85 -8.55
CA VAL A 96 8.92 -4.60 -8.66
C VAL A 96 10.26 -4.73 -7.94
N ILE A 97 10.25 -5.15 -6.67
CA ILE A 97 11.47 -5.19 -5.86
C ILE A 97 12.49 -6.19 -6.41
N HIS A 98 12.01 -7.33 -6.90
CA HIS A 98 12.86 -8.33 -7.54
C HIS A 98 13.42 -7.83 -8.88
N ASP A 99 12.65 -7.07 -9.67
CA ASP A 99 13.12 -6.49 -10.92
C ASP A 99 14.17 -5.38 -10.70
N VAL A 100 13.94 -4.51 -9.70
CA VAL A 100 14.87 -3.45 -9.30
C VAL A 100 16.16 -4.03 -8.73
N ASN A 101 16.09 -5.00 -7.82
CA ASN A 101 17.29 -5.61 -7.21
C ASN A 101 18.12 -6.44 -8.22
N GLN A 102 17.52 -6.83 -9.34
CA GLN A 102 18.23 -7.49 -10.45
C GLN A 102 18.75 -6.51 -11.51
N CYS A 103 18.47 -5.22 -11.36
CA CYS A 103 19.00 -4.18 -12.23
C CYS A 103 20.49 -3.95 -11.91
N TYR A 104 21.35 -4.69 -12.61
CA TYR A 104 22.78 -4.45 -12.55
C TYR A 104 23.13 -3.29 -13.49
N ALA A 105 23.11 -2.06 -12.96
CA ALA A 105 23.54 -0.89 -13.71
C ALA A 105 24.95 -1.14 -14.30
N THR A 106 25.05 -1.12 -15.63
CA THR A 106 26.35 -1.10 -16.30
C THR A 106 26.85 0.33 -16.15
N PRO A 107 28.02 0.57 -15.52
CA PRO A 107 28.51 1.93 -15.33
C PRO A 107 28.57 2.65 -16.68
N ARG A 108 28.11 3.90 -16.75
CA ARG A 108 28.40 4.74 -17.91
C ARG A 108 29.93 4.75 -18.15
N THR A 109 30.35 4.78 -19.40
CA THR A 109 31.76 4.80 -19.78
C THR A 109 32.50 5.91 -19.02
N GLY A 110 33.47 5.52 -18.18
CA GLY A 110 34.25 6.44 -17.34
C GLY A 110 33.73 6.68 -15.92
N ALA A 111 32.57 6.14 -15.53
CA ALA A 111 32.05 6.22 -14.17
C ALA A 111 32.69 5.17 -13.24
N ARG A 112 32.87 5.51 -11.95
CA ARG A 112 33.13 4.52 -10.89
C ARG A 112 32.02 3.47 -10.93
N ARG A 113 32.34 2.21 -10.58
CA ARG A 113 31.36 1.10 -10.52
C ARG A 113 30.09 1.59 -9.81
N ALA A 114 28.94 1.46 -10.47
CA ALA A 114 27.65 1.86 -9.90
C ALA A 114 27.46 1.19 -8.53
N GLN A 115 27.14 2.00 -7.52
CA GLN A 115 26.87 1.50 -6.18
C GLN A 115 25.63 0.61 -6.22
N ARG A 116 25.73 -0.58 -5.63
CA ARG A 116 24.60 -1.49 -5.50
C ARG A 116 23.87 -1.22 -4.21
N TYR A 117 22.55 -1.29 -4.28
CA TYR A 117 21.65 -1.14 -3.14
C TYR A 117 20.81 -2.39 -3.00
N ASP A 118 20.45 -2.71 -1.76
CA ASP A 118 19.41 -3.68 -1.45
C ASP A 118 18.10 -2.91 -1.25
N TYR A 119 17.23 -2.95 -2.26
CA TYR A 119 15.92 -2.32 -2.15
C TYR A 119 14.98 -3.22 -1.36
N ARG A 120 14.32 -2.64 -0.35
CA ARG A 120 13.21 -3.24 0.40
C ARG A 120 11.90 -2.54 0.01
N TYR A 121 10.76 -3.19 0.25
CA TYR A 121 9.45 -2.66 -0.14
C TYR A 121 8.56 -2.47 1.09
N ALA A 122 7.89 -1.32 1.18
CA ALA A 122 6.86 -1.05 2.17
C ALA A 122 5.55 -0.61 1.50
N VAL A 123 4.43 -1.05 2.08
CA VAL A 123 3.08 -0.64 1.65
C VAL A 123 2.34 -0.02 2.82
N PHE A 124 1.86 1.21 2.64
CA PHE A 124 0.99 1.92 3.56
C PHE A 124 -0.45 1.82 3.07
N SER A 125 -1.41 1.51 3.94
CA SER A 125 -2.82 1.37 3.58
C SER A 125 -3.73 2.11 4.56
N THR A 126 -4.64 2.94 4.06
CA THR A 126 -5.66 3.61 4.89
C THR A 126 -6.84 2.72 5.27
N SER A 127 -6.92 1.53 4.71
CA SER A 127 -8.01 0.57 4.88
C SER A 127 -7.54 -0.81 5.33
N GLY A 128 -6.26 -0.92 5.72
CA GLY A 128 -5.64 -2.17 6.14
C GLY A 128 -5.40 -3.15 5.00
N PHE A 129 -5.24 -4.43 5.36
CA PHE A 129 -4.83 -5.51 4.47
C PHE A 129 -5.71 -6.73 4.64
N THR A 130 -5.95 -7.48 3.57
CA THR A 130 -6.62 -8.79 3.66
C THR A 130 -5.66 -9.82 4.27
N ARG A 131 -6.19 -10.88 4.91
CA ARG A 131 -5.34 -11.94 5.48
C ARG A 131 -4.39 -12.58 4.45
N PRO A 132 -4.82 -12.91 3.21
CA PRO A 132 -3.90 -13.41 2.19
C PRO A 132 -2.79 -12.42 1.81
N ALA A 133 -3.05 -11.12 1.87
CA ALA A 133 -2.04 -10.09 1.62
C ALA A 133 -1.01 -10.02 2.77
N ASP A 134 -1.47 -10.10 4.02
CA ASP A 134 -0.65 -10.15 5.24
C ASP A 134 0.29 -11.37 5.21
N ASP A 135 -0.26 -12.58 5.00
CA ASP A 135 0.51 -13.82 4.94
C ASP A 135 1.58 -13.78 3.82
N PHE A 136 1.21 -13.24 2.65
CA PHE A 136 2.14 -13.10 1.53
C PHE A 136 3.25 -12.09 1.82
N ALA A 137 2.91 -10.94 2.39
CA ALA A 137 3.88 -9.91 2.74
C ALA A 137 4.89 -10.41 3.77
N GLN A 138 4.43 -11.15 4.77
CA GLN A 138 5.29 -11.79 5.78
C GLN A 138 6.27 -12.77 5.12
N ALA A 139 5.78 -13.66 4.24
CA ALA A 139 6.61 -14.64 3.55
C ALA A 139 7.69 -14.00 2.65
N HIS A 140 7.41 -12.81 2.11
CA HIS A 140 8.28 -12.10 1.17
C HIS A 140 8.97 -10.87 1.76
N GLN A 141 8.90 -10.68 3.08
CA GLN A 141 9.52 -9.56 3.81
C GLN A 141 9.12 -8.18 3.26
N ILE A 142 7.85 -8.01 2.88
CA ILE A 142 7.27 -6.72 2.52
C ILE A 142 6.73 -6.07 3.81
N SER A 143 7.19 -4.87 4.13
CA SER A 143 6.73 -4.15 5.32
C SER A 143 5.32 -3.60 5.10
N LEU A 144 4.39 -3.97 5.96
CA LEU A 144 3.01 -3.47 5.92
C LEU A 144 2.80 -2.43 7.01
N HIS A 145 2.20 -1.31 6.64
CA HIS A 145 1.81 -0.24 7.56
C HIS A 145 0.31 0.01 7.44
N ASP A 146 -0.45 -0.51 8.40
CA ASP A 146 -1.88 -0.30 8.48
C ASP A 146 -2.17 1.05 9.16
N LEU A 147 -2.83 1.94 8.42
CA LEU A 147 -3.27 3.26 8.86
C LEU A 147 -4.79 3.30 9.13
N SER A 148 -5.51 2.19 8.97
CA SER A 148 -6.94 2.10 9.26
C SER A 148 -7.26 2.06 10.76
N GLU A 149 -6.22 1.89 11.58
CA GLU A 149 -6.33 1.82 13.03
C GLU A 149 -6.73 3.18 13.64
N GLU A 150 -7.40 3.14 14.80
CA GLU A 150 -7.90 4.35 15.47
C GLU A 150 -6.76 5.32 15.81
N ARG A 151 -5.57 4.80 16.13
CA ARG A 151 -4.38 5.60 16.46
C ARG A 151 -3.92 6.51 15.33
N THR A 152 -4.19 6.15 14.08
CA THR A 152 -3.83 6.90 12.87
C THR A 152 -4.98 7.77 12.37
N ARG A 153 -6.12 7.77 13.09
CA ARG A 153 -7.29 8.58 12.75
C ARG A 153 -6.99 10.09 12.67
N PRO A 154 -6.26 10.71 13.64
CA PRO A 154 -5.91 12.13 13.52
C PRO A 154 -5.12 12.44 12.24
N LEU A 155 -4.18 11.56 11.88
CA LEU A 155 -3.43 11.67 10.63
C LEU A 155 -4.34 11.58 9.40
N LEU A 156 -5.23 10.58 9.36
CA LEU A 156 -6.17 10.42 8.25
C LEU A 156 -7.15 11.60 8.14
N ASP A 157 -7.57 12.17 9.26
CA ASP A 157 -8.43 13.34 9.31
C ASP A 157 -7.71 14.60 8.87
N ALA A 158 -6.44 14.78 9.25
CA ALA A 158 -5.61 15.87 8.74
C ALA A 158 -5.36 15.76 7.23
N ILE A 159 -5.11 14.56 6.71
CA ILE A 159 -5.02 14.29 5.26
C ILE A 159 -6.34 14.66 4.57
N ALA A 160 -7.46 14.20 5.13
CA ALA A 160 -8.79 14.47 4.59
C ALA A 160 -9.11 15.96 4.57
N ALA A 161 -8.91 16.66 5.69
CA ALA A 161 -9.16 18.09 5.83
C ALA A 161 -8.25 18.92 4.89
N THR A 162 -6.99 18.53 4.77
CA THR A 162 -6.04 19.19 3.85
C THR A 162 -6.49 19.02 2.40
N ALA A 163 -6.84 17.80 1.99
CA ALA A 163 -7.33 17.52 0.64
C ALA A 163 -8.64 18.28 0.34
N ASP A 164 -9.58 18.31 1.28
CA ASP A 164 -10.83 19.05 1.13
C ASP A 164 -10.57 20.57 1.00
N GLY A 165 -9.72 21.14 1.84
CA GLY A 165 -9.31 22.55 1.77
C GLY A 165 -8.64 22.92 0.45
N ILE A 166 -7.71 22.10 -0.06
CA ILE A 166 -7.07 22.30 -1.37
C ILE A 166 -8.11 22.26 -2.50
N ARG A 167 -9.05 21.32 -2.45
CA ARG A 167 -10.10 21.19 -3.47
C ARG A 167 -11.02 22.40 -3.44
N ASP A 168 -11.41 22.86 -2.26
CA ASP A 168 -12.32 24.00 -2.10
C ASP A 168 -11.62 25.30 -2.54
N ALA A 169 -10.33 25.47 -2.24
CA ALA A 169 -9.51 26.55 -2.79
C ALA A 169 -9.45 26.51 -4.33
N ALA A 170 -9.25 25.33 -4.93
CA ALA A 170 -9.23 25.18 -6.39
C ALA A 170 -10.60 25.48 -7.03
N ARG A 171 -11.71 25.15 -6.36
CA ARG A 171 -13.07 25.50 -6.78
C ARG A 171 -13.33 27.00 -6.70
N ALA A 172 -12.94 27.63 -5.61
CA ALA A 172 -13.05 29.08 -5.41
C ALA A 172 -12.23 29.84 -6.47
N ALA A 173 -11.02 29.36 -6.76
CA ALA A 173 -10.15 29.87 -7.82
C ALA A 173 -10.66 29.59 -9.25
N LYS A 174 -11.72 28.78 -9.40
CA LYS A 174 -12.29 28.35 -10.69
C LYS A 174 -11.24 27.74 -11.63
N LEU A 175 -10.34 26.92 -11.08
CA LEU A 175 -9.33 26.26 -11.90
C LEU A 175 -9.95 25.31 -12.93
N THR A 176 -9.55 25.49 -14.18
CA THR A 176 -9.93 24.61 -15.31
C THR A 176 -9.06 23.35 -15.33
N GLU A 177 -7.77 23.49 -15.03
CA GLU A 177 -6.79 22.42 -14.88
C GLU A 177 -6.17 22.43 -13.49
N PHE A 178 -5.94 21.24 -12.91
CA PHE A 178 -5.38 21.13 -11.57
C PHE A 178 -3.86 20.96 -11.64
N PRO A 179 -3.06 21.90 -11.10
CA PRO A 179 -1.61 21.89 -11.22
C PRO A 179 -0.97 20.88 -10.26
N LEU A 180 -1.15 19.57 -10.53
CA LEU A 180 -0.76 18.49 -9.64
C LEU A 180 0.72 18.52 -9.27
N HIS A 181 1.60 18.73 -10.24
CA HIS A 181 3.05 18.80 -9.98
C HIS A 181 3.39 19.94 -9.02
N ALA A 182 2.83 21.13 -9.23
CA ALA A 182 3.01 22.28 -8.34
C ALA A 182 2.48 21.98 -6.94
N LEU A 183 1.32 21.33 -6.82
CA LEU A 183 0.77 20.91 -5.53
C LEU A 183 1.73 19.97 -4.78
N ARG A 184 2.30 18.97 -5.45
CA ARG A 184 3.26 18.05 -4.82
C ARG A 184 4.49 18.79 -4.31
N LEU A 185 5.02 19.73 -5.09
CA LEU A 185 6.12 20.60 -4.66
C LEU A 185 5.74 21.46 -3.45
N ALA A 186 4.51 21.97 -3.39
CA ALA A 186 4.02 22.76 -2.26
C ALA A 186 3.85 21.93 -0.99
N LEU A 187 3.31 20.70 -1.10
CA LEU A 187 3.24 19.75 0.01
C LEU A 187 4.64 19.43 0.53
N ARG A 188 5.59 19.16 -0.38
CA ARG A 188 6.99 18.90 0.00
C ARG A 188 7.65 20.09 0.70
N ALA A 189 7.43 21.30 0.20
CA ALA A 189 7.93 22.51 0.84
C ALA A 189 7.32 22.69 2.25
N ALA A 190 6.00 22.48 2.39
CA ALA A 190 5.30 22.60 3.66
C ALA A 190 5.81 21.57 4.68
N LEU A 191 5.94 20.31 4.28
CA LEU A 191 6.43 19.20 5.10
C LEU A 191 7.95 19.23 5.34
N GLY A 192 8.69 20.06 4.61
CA GLY A 192 10.15 20.14 4.68
C GLY A 192 10.86 18.95 4.04
N THR A 193 10.28 18.37 2.99
CA THR A 193 10.81 17.23 2.23
C THR A 193 11.35 17.59 0.85
N LEU A 194 11.34 18.88 0.48
CA LEU A 194 11.78 19.37 -0.84
C LEU A 194 13.32 19.44 -1.00
N ALA A 195 14.09 19.48 0.10
CA ALA A 195 15.56 19.39 0.11
C ALA A 195 16.03 18.90 1.51
N THR A 196 17.07 18.07 1.59
CA THR A 196 17.66 17.55 2.86
C THR A 196 19.11 18.07 3.00
N PRO A 197 19.63 18.35 4.21
CA PRO A 197 19.66 17.49 5.40
C PRO A 197 18.66 17.91 6.49
N PRO A 198 18.45 17.07 7.54
CA PRO A 198 17.51 17.37 8.60
C PRO A 198 17.94 18.61 9.39
N THR A 199 17.07 19.63 9.44
CA THR A 199 17.03 20.51 10.61
C THR A 199 16.23 19.81 11.69
N SER A 200 16.90 19.54 12.81
CA SER A 200 16.40 19.07 14.10
C SER A 200 14.88 19.20 14.31
N THR A 201 14.26 18.06 14.60
CA THR A 201 12.85 17.81 14.92
C THR A 201 12.45 18.37 16.28
N THR A 202 12.62 19.68 16.50
CA THR A 202 12.29 20.30 17.80
C THR A 202 11.57 21.64 17.68
N ALA A 203 11.24 22.08 16.46
CA ALA A 203 10.44 23.29 16.27
C ALA A 203 8.94 22.98 16.48
N ALA A 204 8.23 23.93 17.11
CA ALA A 204 6.77 23.94 17.19
C ALA A 204 6.12 23.68 15.82
N ALA A 205 4.89 23.15 15.83
CA ALA A 205 4.11 22.94 14.63
C ALA A 205 4.08 24.23 13.77
N PRO A 206 4.44 24.16 12.47
CA PRO A 206 4.54 25.35 11.64
C PRO A 206 3.15 25.98 11.44
N THR A 207 3.09 27.30 11.60
CA THR A 207 1.87 28.08 11.37
C THR A 207 1.62 28.27 9.88
N ALA A 208 0.42 28.69 9.48
CA ALA A 208 0.12 29.06 8.10
C ALA A 208 1.05 30.18 7.55
N ALA A 209 1.53 31.07 8.42
CA ALA A 209 2.51 32.10 8.07
C ALA A 209 3.89 31.49 7.75
N ASP A 210 4.32 30.50 8.54
CA ASP A 210 5.56 29.75 8.31
C ASP A 210 5.48 28.96 7.00
N ILE A 211 4.36 28.29 6.75
CA ILE A 211 4.12 27.57 5.49
C ILE A 211 4.17 28.54 4.31
N SER A 212 3.52 29.71 4.43
CA SER A 212 3.57 30.74 3.38
C SER A 212 5.00 31.22 3.10
N ALA A 213 5.82 31.38 4.14
CA ALA A 213 7.23 31.74 4.00
C ALA A 213 8.06 30.65 3.31
N ARG A 214 7.83 29.38 3.67
CA ARG A 214 8.45 28.21 3.01
C ARG A 214 8.08 28.14 1.54
N LEU A 215 6.81 28.34 1.20
CA LEU A 215 6.34 28.35 -0.19
C LEU A 215 6.96 29.48 -1.01
N ARG A 216 7.07 30.70 -0.46
CA ARG A 216 7.77 31.81 -1.13
C ARG A 216 9.24 31.47 -1.41
N THR A 217 9.92 30.86 -0.45
CA THR A 217 11.33 30.44 -0.61
C THR A 217 11.45 29.34 -1.66
N ALA A 218 10.59 28.32 -1.61
CA ALA A 218 10.57 27.22 -2.57
C ALA A 218 10.27 27.70 -4.00
N ARG A 219 9.43 28.73 -4.17
CA ARG A 219 9.10 29.30 -5.48
C ARG A 219 10.32 29.87 -6.21
N ALA A 220 11.27 30.45 -5.49
CA ALA A 220 12.52 30.93 -6.08
C ALA A 220 13.35 29.79 -6.72
N LEU A 221 13.20 28.56 -6.22
CA LEU A 221 13.89 27.37 -6.71
C LEU A 221 13.05 26.57 -7.71
N HIS A 222 11.72 26.68 -7.62
CA HIS A 222 10.77 25.90 -8.41
C HIS A 222 9.67 26.79 -8.99
N PRO A 223 9.87 27.36 -10.21
CA PRO A 223 8.91 28.24 -10.87
C PRO A 223 7.52 27.62 -11.09
N ALA A 224 7.43 26.28 -11.15
CA ALA A 224 6.15 25.57 -11.25
C ALA A 224 5.16 25.92 -10.11
N LEU A 225 5.65 26.39 -8.96
CA LEU A 225 4.82 26.84 -7.82
C LEU A 225 4.01 28.11 -8.12
N GLU A 226 4.32 28.86 -9.18
CA GLU A 226 3.50 30.00 -9.64
C GLU A 226 2.09 29.56 -10.06
N ALA A 227 1.94 28.33 -10.55
CA ALA A 227 0.63 27.77 -10.92
C ALA A 227 -0.34 27.67 -9.73
N LEU A 228 0.13 27.83 -8.49
CA LEU A 228 -0.68 27.82 -7.27
C LEU A 228 -1.06 29.22 -6.77
N ASP A 229 -0.64 30.30 -7.42
CA ASP A 229 -1.00 31.67 -7.00
C ASP A 229 -2.51 31.90 -6.87
N PRO A 230 -3.37 31.37 -7.76
CA PRO A 230 -4.82 31.46 -7.56
C PRO A 230 -5.28 30.82 -6.24
N LEU A 231 -4.64 29.74 -5.80
CA LEU A 231 -5.02 29.01 -4.58
C LEU A 231 -4.49 29.70 -3.31
N ALA A 232 -3.39 30.45 -3.41
CA ALA A 232 -2.80 31.14 -2.28
C ALA A 232 -3.79 32.14 -1.64
N HIS A 233 -4.58 32.82 -2.47
CA HIS A 233 -5.63 33.75 -2.02
C HIS A 233 -6.86 33.05 -1.41
N HIS A 234 -6.97 31.73 -1.58
CA HIS A 234 -8.09 30.91 -1.09
C HIS A 234 -7.67 29.93 0.01
N GLY A 235 -6.64 30.27 0.78
CA GLY A 235 -6.32 29.55 2.02
C GLY A 235 -5.45 28.30 1.87
N LEU A 236 -4.73 28.13 0.75
CA LEU A 236 -3.85 26.99 0.54
C LEU A 236 -2.88 26.76 1.71
N SER A 237 -2.22 27.81 2.19
CA SER A 237 -1.29 27.71 3.32
C SER A 237 -1.95 27.24 4.61
N THR A 238 -3.20 27.63 4.84
CA THR A 238 -4.00 27.15 5.97
C THR A 238 -4.29 25.67 5.83
N SER A 239 -4.72 25.22 4.65
CA SER A 239 -4.94 23.79 4.40
C SER A 239 -3.67 22.96 4.57
N LEU A 240 -2.53 23.45 4.08
CA LEU A 240 -1.24 22.75 4.26
C LEU A 240 -0.76 22.76 5.71
N ALA A 241 -1.06 23.80 6.49
CA ALA A 241 -0.70 23.87 7.90
C ALA A 241 -1.33 22.73 8.72
N VAL A 242 -2.56 22.31 8.37
CA VAL A 242 -3.29 21.23 9.04
C VAL A 242 -2.50 19.93 9.03
N VAL A 243 -2.08 19.44 7.86
CA VAL A 243 -1.30 18.20 7.78
C VAL A 243 0.10 18.34 8.40
N THR A 244 0.72 19.51 8.32
CA THR A 244 2.05 19.71 8.91
C THR A 244 2.04 19.78 10.43
N ALA A 245 0.91 20.15 11.05
CA ALA A 245 0.79 20.21 12.51
C ALA A 245 0.83 18.82 13.15
N GLU A 246 0.30 17.81 12.46
CA GLU A 246 0.33 16.42 12.91
C GLU A 246 1.69 15.74 12.69
N ALA A 247 2.57 16.33 11.87
CA ALA A 247 3.83 15.71 11.45
C ALA A 247 4.73 15.18 12.58
N PRO A 248 4.90 15.87 13.72
CA PRO A 248 5.70 15.37 14.84
C PRO A 248 5.18 14.04 15.39
N GLY A 249 3.86 13.81 15.35
CA GLY A 249 3.22 12.58 15.82
C GLY A 249 3.43 11.35 14.91
N TRP A 250 4.14 11.50 13.79
CA TRP A 250 4.40 10.39 12.87
C TRP A 250 5.78 9.75 12.99
N ALA A 251 6.60 10.19 13.95
CA ALA A 251 7.87 9.56 14.26
C ALA A 251 7.62 8.21 14.96
N TYR A 252 8.24 7.15 14.45
CA TYR A 252 8.32 5.87 15.14
C TYR A 252 9.67 5.75 15.85
N LEU A 253 9.64 5.03 16.96
CA LEU A 253 10.80 4.47 17.63
C LEU A 253 10.92 3.02 17.18
N VAL A 254 12.09 2.66 16.68
CA VAL A 254 12.38 1.28 16.29
C VAL A 254 12.97 0.55 17.49
N GLY A 255 12.24 -0.46 17.97
CA GLY A 255 12.65 -1.35 19.04
C GLY A 255 13.09 -2.70 18.51
N TYR A 256 14.17 -3.23 19.09
CA TYR A 256 14.70 -4.56 18.81
C TYR A 256 14.45 -5.41 20.05
N SER A 257 13.61 -6.43 19.94
CA SER A 257 13.45 -7.41 21.01
C SER A 257 14.62 -8.39 21.03
N GLU A 258 14.69 -9.26 22.05
CA GLU A 258 15.64 -10.38 22.08
C GLU A 258 15.34 -11.45 21.00
N GLY A 259 14.15 -11.39 20.37
CA GLY A 259 13.75 -12.25 19.25
C GLY A 259 14.10 -11.68 17.87
N PRO A 260 13.72 -12.35 16.77
CA PRO A 260 14.02 -11.92 15.40
C PRO A 260 13.17 -10.73 14.93
N SER A 261 12.36 -10.14 15.81
CA SER A 261 11.33 -9.17 15.47
C SER A 261 11.78 -7.74 15.76
N VAL A 262 11.46 -6.86 14.82
CA VAL A 262 11.62 -5.41 14.98
C VAL A 262 10.24 -4.82 15.24
N LEU A 263 10.13 -3.98 16.26
CA LEU A 263 8.91 -3.32 16.67
C LEU A 263 8.95 -1.85 16.27
N ALA A 264 7.96 -1.41 15.50
CA ALA A 264 7.73 0.01 15.25
C ALA A 264 6.79 0.53 16.33
N MET A 265 7.31 1.31 17.27
CA MET A 265 6.59 1.85 18.41
C MET A 265 6.35 3.33 18.23
N ARG A 266 5.18 3.83 18.65
CA ARG A 266 4.87 5.25 18.60
C ARG A 266 4.78 5.81 20.02
N PRO A 267 5.59 6.82 20.37
CA PRO A 267 5.39 7.57 21.60
C PRO A 267 4.13 8.44 21.49
N ASP A 268 3.36 8.52 22.57
CA ASP A 268 2.29 9.51 22.74
C ASP A 268 2.84 10.95 22.82
N ASP A 269 3.98 11.11 23.48
CA ASP A 269 4.76 12.34 23.55
C ASP A 269 6.25 12.01 23.39
N VAL A 270 6.80 12.32 22.21
CA VAL A 270 8.22 12.14 21.89
C VAL A 270 9.09 12.85 22.94
N ARG A 271 8.73 14.09 23.32
CA ARG A 271 9.53 14.91 24.24
C ARG A 271 9.50 14.34 25.65
N ALA A 272 8.35 13.86 26.12
CA ALA A 272 8.26 13.15 27.38
C ALA A 272 9.12 11.88 27.36
N PHE A 273 9.11 11.12 26.25
CA PHE A 273 10.00 9.99 26.06
C PHE A 273 11.48 10.38 26.12
N GLU A 274 11.92 11.40 25.37
CA GLU A 274 13.34 11.83 25.38
C GLU A 274 13.76 12.31 26.78
N LEU A 275 12.89 13.07 27.46
CA LEU A 275 13.17 13.62 28.78
C LEU A 275 13.21 12.51 29.84
N HIS A 276 12.30 11.54 29.77
CA HIS A 276 12.31 10.37 30.65
C HIS A 276 13.58 9.55 30.46
N CYS A 277 13.98 9.32 29.21
CA CYS A 277 15.19 8.58 28.86
C CYS A 277 16.47 9.40 29.08
N SER A 278 16.38 10.70 29.39
CA SER A 278 17.57 11.52 29.61
C SER A 278 18.35 11.01 30.85
N GLY A 279 19.62 10.68 30.63
CA GLY A 279 20.52 10.18 31.68
C GLY A 279 20.29 8.75 32.16
N THR A 280 19.48 7.94 31.48
CA THR A 280 19.36 6.50 31.74
C THR A 280 19.46 5.69 30.46
N ASP A 281 20.06 4.51 30.55
CA ASP A 281 20.18 3.53 29.47
C ASP A 281 19.28 2.30 29.71
N ASP A 282 18.63 2.21 30.87
CA ASP A 282 17.66 1.15 31.21
C ASP A 282 16.42 1.79 31.83
N VAL A 283 15.27 1.54 31.22
CA VAL A 283 13.96 2.09 31.60
C VAL A 283 13.04 0.91 31.88
N PRO A 284 12.70 0.63 33.14
CA PRO A 284 11.70 -0.37 33.47
C PRO A 284 10.32 0.06 32.96
N VAL A 285 9.66 -0.82 32.20
CA VAL A 285 8.34 -0.57 31.63
C VAL A 285 7.37 -1.71 31.95
N GLN A 286 6.09 -1.36 32.11
CA GLN A 286 4.98 -2.28 32.17
C GLN A 286 4.39 -2.44 30.77
N VAL A 287 4.04 -3.67 30.42
CA VAL A 287 3.34 -4.01 29.16
C VAL A 287 1.87 -4.25 29.48
N SER A 288 0.98 -3.54 28.80
CA SER A 288 -0.45 -3.81 28.78
C SER A 288 -0.97 -3.98 27.35
N TYR A 289 -2.17 -4.54 27.21
CA TYR A 289 -2.84 -4.66 25.91
C TYR A 289 -4.17 -3.90 25.91
N GLU A 290 -4.32 -2.97 24.96
CA GLU A 290 -5.53 -2.17 24.74
C GLU A 290 -6.27 -2.69 23.49
N PRO A 291 -7.45 -3.34 23.63
CA PRO A 291 -8.19 -3.84 22.48
C PRO A 291 -8.71 -2.70 21.58
N ALA A 292 -8.53 -2.81 20.27
CA ALA A 292 -9.08 -1.84 19.33
C ALA A 292 -10.57 -2.11 19.12
N ARG A 293 -11.39 -1.07 19.29
CA ARG A 293 -12.86 -1.17 19.22
C ARG A 293 -13.42 -1.53 17.83
N ARG A 294 -12.66 -1.36 16.74
CA ARG A 294 -13.16 -1.51 15.35
C ARG A 294 -12.49 -2.60 14.50
N THR A 295 -11.20 -2.88 14.72
CA THR A 295 -10.40 -3.73 13.81
C THR A 295 -10.22 -5.15 14.32
N GLY A 296 -10.63 -5.45 15.56
CA GLY A 296 -10.43 -6.75 16.20
C GLY A 296 -8.98 -7.06 16.59
N ARG A 297 -8.02 -6.16 16.30
CA ARG A 297 -6.61 -6.25 16.71
C ARG A 297 -6.28 -5.06 17.61
N GLY A 298 -5.95 -5.32 18.87
CA GLY A 298 -5.54 -4.29 19.84
C GLY A 298 -4.06 -3.94 19.77
N GLU A 299 -3.66 -3.05 20.66
CA GLU A 299 -2.32 -2.47 20.73
C GLU A 299 -1.64 -2.86 22.03
N PHE A 300 -0.32 -3.06 21.98
CA PHE A 300 0.49 -3.17 23.17
C PHE A 300 0.96 -1.78 23.58
N VAL A 301 0.91 -1.52 24.88
CA VAL A 301 1.30 -0.24 25.47
C VAL A 301 2.42 -0.48 26.47
N LEU A 302 3.57 0.15 26.24
CA LEU A 302 4.66 0.22 27.21
C LEU A 302 4.54 1.51 28.00
N THR A 303 4.42 1.39 29.32
CA THR A 303 4.37 2.53 30.24
C THR A 303 5.52 2.43 31.24
N PRO A 304 6.32 3.48 31.48
CA PRO A 304 7.36 3.46 32.50
C PRO A 304 6.83 3.11 33.90
N GLU A 305 7.58 2.28 34.63
CA GLU A 305 7.31 1.99 36.04
C GLU A 305 7.59 3.23 36.92
N ASP A 306 8.61 4.01 36.57
CA ASP A 306 9.01 5.23 37.28
C ASP A 306 7.95 6.33 37.12
N ARG A 307 7.36 6.73 38.27
CA ARG A 307 6.33 7.78 38.34
C ARG A 307 6.89 9.17 38.64
N GLU A 308 8.17 9.30 38.98
CA GLU A 308 8.80 10.57 39.33
C GLU A 308 9.26 11.35 38.08
N ARG A 309 9.38 10.66 36.94
CA ARG A 309 9.73 11.24 35.65
C ARG A 309 8.49 11.51 34.78
N PRO A 310 8.59 12.38 33.77
CA PRO A 310 7.55 12.57 32.78
C PRO A 310 7.07 11.23 32.21
N ARG A 311 5.77 10.99 32.25
CA ARG A 311 5.19 9.76 31.71
C ARG A 311 5.11 9.83 30.19
N PHE A 312 5.40 8.72 29.55
CA PHE A 312 5.14 8.47 28.15
C PHE A 312 4.48 7.09 28.01
N GLN A 313 3.86 6.86 26.86
CA GLN A 313 3.34 5.58 26.43
C GLN A 313 3.90 5.25 25.06
N LEU A 314 4.48 4.06 24.90
CA LEU A 314 4.85 3.54 23.59
C LEU A 314 3.81 2.54 23.14
N ARG A 315 3.12 2.85 22.05
CA ARG A 315 2.09 1.98 21.47
C ARG A 315 2.62 1.27 20.23
N PHE A 316 2.33 -0.01 20.09
CA PHE A 316 2.64 -0.76 18.87
C PHE A 316 1.63 -1.87 18.60
N GLY A 317 1.36 -2.08 17.31
CA GLY A 317 0.74 -3.31 16.82
C GLY A 317 1.81 -4.37 16.59
N ALA A 318 1.50 -5.63 16.89
CA ALA A 318 2.39 -6.75 16.62
C ALA A 318 1.57 -7.93 16.08
N PRO A 319 2.04 -8.62 15.02
CA PRO A 319 1.45 -9.90 14.62
C PRO A 319 1.50 -10.92 15.76
N ASP A 320 0.53 -11.83 15.80
CA ASP A 320 0.38 -12.87 16.83
C ASP A 320 1.68 -13.60 17.19
N VAL A 321 2.49 -13.92 16.18
CA VAL A 321 3.78 -14.60 16.35
C VAL A 321 4.76 -13.73 17.13
N VAL A 322 4.81 -12.43 16.84
CA VAL A 322 5.69 -11.47 17.51
C VAL A 322 5.25 -11.27 18.96
N VAL A 323 3.94 -11.21 19.21
CA VAL A 323 3.39 -11.13 20.57
C VAL A 323 3.84 -12.33 21.40
N ARG A 324 3.70 -13.54 20.85
CA ARG A 324 4.10 -14.76 21.52
C ARG A 324 5.60 -14.78 21.82
N ASP A 325 6.43 -14.44 20.85
CA ASP A 325 7.89 -14.53 20.97
C ASP A 325 8.49 -13.43 21.86
N VAL A 326 7.86 -12.25 21.91
CA VAL A 326 8.42 -11.08 22.59
C VAL A 326 7.79 -10.84 23.95
N LEU A 327 6.47 -10.97 24.08
CA LEU A 327 5.75 -10.51 25.27
C LEU A 327 5.36 -11.63 26.22
N THR A 328 5.57 -12.89 25.81
CA THR A 328 5.16 -14.04 26.60
C THR A 328 6.27 -15.06 26.80
N VAL A 329 6.19 -15.79 27.91
CA VAL A 329 7.02 -16.98 28.15
C VAL A 329 6.08 -18.16 28.34
N PRO A 330 6.33 -19.32 27.70
CA PRO A 330 5.53 -20.51 27.98
C PRO A 330 5.63 -20.88 29.45
N GLU A 331 4.51 -21.29 30.06
CA GLU A 331 4.51 -21.75 31.45
C GLU A 331 5.60 -22.81 31.69
N PRO A 332 6.40 -22.67 32.76
CA PRO A 332 7.43 -23.63 33.08
C PRO A 332 6.80 -24.98 33.41
N SER A 333 7.43 -26.06 32.92
CA SER A 333 7.00 -27.44 33.21
C SER A 333 7.21 -27.85 34.67
N ASP A 334 7.97 -27.05 35.42
CA ASP A 334 8.25 -27.21 36.84
C ASP A 334 7.92 -25.90 37.59
N PRO A 335 6.95 -25.88 38.52
CA PRO A 335 6.59 -24.69 39.30
C PRO A 335 7.69 -24.19 40.25
N GLN A 336 8.80 -24.93 40.42
CA GLN A 336 9.99 -24.48 41.17
C GLN A 336 11.07 -23.81 40.28
N ALA A 337 10.83 -23.66 38.98
CA ALA A 337 11.80 -23.04 38.07
C ALA A 337 12.04 -21.54 38.37
N ALA A 338 13.27 -21.11 38.08
CA ALA A 338 13.87 -19.80 38.40
C ALA A 338 12.98 -18.56 38.16
N PRO A 339 13.21 -17.45 38.89
CA PRO A 339 12.42 -16.21 38.77
C PRO A 339 12.31 -15.74 37.32
N VAL A 340 11.13 -15.23 36.94
CA VAL A 340 10.87 -14.68 35.60
C VAL A 340 11.89 -13.58 35.32
N ARG A 341 12.83 -13.87 34.41
CA ARG A 341 13.90 -12.95 34.05
C ARG A 341 13.31 -11.79 33.28
N ARG A 342 13.61 -10.56 33.70
CA ARG A 342 13.30 -9.36 32.90
C ARG A 342 13.95 -9.51 31.52
N THR A 343 13.16 -9.37 30.47
CA THR A 343 13.63 -9.23 29.09
C THR A 343 13.61 -7.75 28.71
N ALA A 344 14.05 -7.40 27.52
CA ALA A 344 14.03 -6.01 27.09
C ALA A 344 13.81 -5.81 25.59
N ILE A 345 13.25 -4.66 25.26
CA ILE A 345 13.24 -4.09 23.92
C ILE A 345 14.30 -2.97 23.88
N THR A 346 15.26 -3.06 22.98
CA THR A 346 16.29 -2.02 22.81
C THR A 346 15.85 -1.02 21.76
N VAL A 347 15.74 0.25 22.13
CA VAL A 347 15.48 1.36 21.21
C VAL A 347 16.77 2.15 21.01
N PHE A 348 17.03 2.57 19.77
CA PHE A 348 18.17 3.43 19.48
C PHE A 348 17.71 4.87 19.27
N GLN A 349 18.24 5.79 20.08
CA GLN A 349 17.95 7.22 19.98
C GLN A 349 19.26 8.01 20.08
N GLN A 350 19.51 8.90 19.12
CA GLN A 350 20.71 9.76 19.10
C GLN A 350 22.04 8.98 19.30
N GLN A 351 22.15 7.80 18.67
CA GLN A 351 23.27 6.87 18.82
C GLN A 351 23.47 6.25 20.22
N ARG A 352 22.49 6.41 21.11
CA ARG A 352 22.44 5.72 22.40
C ARG A 352 21.45 4.57 22.34
N ALA A 353 21.81 3.43 22.94
CA ALA A 353 20.91 2.31 23.13
C ALA A 353 20.17 2.51 24.46
N ILE A 354 18.85 2.56 24.40
CA ILE A 354 17.95 2.63 25.55
C ILE A 354 17.26 1.28 25.66
N ARG A 355 17.46 0.60 26.78
CA ARG A 355 16.87 -0.69 27.08
C ARG A 355 15.53 -0.48 27.79
N LEU A 356 14.44 -0.95 27.21
CA LEU A 356 13.11 -0.95 27.82
C LEU A 356 12.88 -2.31 28.47
N SER A 357 13.17 -2.42 29.76
CA SER A 357 13.14 -3.70 30.48
C SER A 357 11.75 -3.99 31.05
N TYR A 358 11.21 -5.19 30.80
CA TYR A 358 9.89 -5.60 31.29
C TYR A 358 9.88 -7.06 31.75
N VAL A 359 8.85 -7.43 32.51
CA VAL A 359 8.61 -8.80 32.92
C VAL A 359 7.60 -9.41 31.93
N PRO A 360 8.00 -10.39 31.10
CA PRO A 360 7.08 -11.04 30.17
C PRO A 360 6.03 -11.86 30.93
N ARG A 361 4.79 -11.90 30.42
CA ARG A 361 3.71 -12.64 31.08
C ARG A 361 3.77 -14.13 30.74
N GLN A 362 3.44 -14.96 31.72
CA GLN A 362 3.28 -16.39 31.48
C GLN A 362 1.96 -16.64 30.77
N VAL A 363 2.00 -17.44 29.70
CA VAL A 363 0.80 -17.82 28.96
C VAL A 363 0.84 -19.33 28.67
N PRO A 364 -0.34 -19.98 28.54
CA PRO A 364 -0.41 -21.36 28.09
C PRO A 364 0.34 -21.56 26.77
N ARG A 365 1.04 -22.70 26.61
CA ARG A 365 1.86 -22.97 25.42
C ARG A 365 1.09 -22.87 24.10
N ASP A 366 -0.20 -23.17 24.13
CA ASP A 366 -1.09 -23.20 22.97
C ASP A 366 -2.03 -21.98 22.92
N ALA A 367 -1.75 -20.94 23.72
CA ALA A 367 -2.55 -19.73 23.71
C ALA A 367 -2.44 -19.01 22.36
N ASP A 368 -3.59 -18.73 21.76
CA ASP A 368 -3.66 -17.85 20.60
C ASP A 368 -3.51 -16.37 21.02
N ALA A 369 -3.33 -15.47 20.04
CA ALA A 369 -3.13 -14.06 20.35
C ALA A 369 -4.31 -13.39 21.05
N ASN A 370 -5.53 -13.89 20.88
CA ASN A 370 -6.69 -13.37 21.59
C ASN A 370 -6.65 -13.78 23.06
N GLN A 371 -6.24 -15.02 23.35
CA GLN A 371 -6.04 -15.50 24.72
C GLN A 371 -4.89 -14.77 25.42
N VAL A 372 -3.79 -14.50 24.72
CA VAL A 372 -2.68 -13.67 25.24
C VAL A 372 -3.14 -12.24 25.50
N ALA A 373 -3.88 -11.66 24.55
CA ALA A 373 -4.48 -10.34 24.70
C ALA A 373 -5.41 -10.26 25.92
N ASP A 374 -6.27 -11.26 26.13
CA ASP A 374 -7.18 -11.33 27.28
C ASP A 374 -6.40 -11.38 28.61
N LEU A 375 -5.33 -12.18 28.70
CA LEU A 375 -4.46 -12.24 29.88
C LEU A 375 -3.71 -10.93 30.18
N LEU A 376 -3.55 -10.07 29.18
CA LEU A 376 -2.92 -8.75 29.28
C LEU A 376 -3.93 -7.61 29.50
N ARG A 377 -5.24 -7.88 29.51
CA ARG A 377 -6.29 -6.90 29.82
C ARG A 377 -6.49 -6.67 31.32
N ASP A 378 -6.18 -7.67 32.16
CA ASP A 378 -6.61 -7.72 33.58
C ASP A 378 -5.81 -6.85 34.58
N ASP A 379 -4.94 -5.95 34.13
CA ASP A 379 -4.31 -4.93 34.99
C ASP A 379 -4.17 -3.58 34.26
N PRO A 380 -5.18 -2.71 34.28
CA PRO A 380 -4.89 -1.29 34.25
C PRO A 380 -4.45 -0.86 35.67
N PRO A 381 -3.28 -0.26 35.89
CA PRO A 381 -3.20 0.69 36.99
C PRO A 381 -4.27 1.75 36.73
N ALA A 382 -5.13 2.01 37.72
CA ALA A 382 -6.16 3.03 37.64
C ALA A 382 -5.57 4.31 36.99
N PRO A 383 -6.21 4.87 35.95
CA PRO A 383 -5.73 6.12 35.37
C PRO A 383 -5.80 7.18 36.47
N ALA A 384 -4.64 7.61 36.96
CA ALA A 384 -4.57 8.84 37.74
C ALA A 384 -4.90 9.96 36.75
N ALA A 385 -5.99 10.67 37.04
CA ALA A 385 -6.54 11.75 36.25
C ALA A 385 -5.43 12.65 35.70
N LEU A 386 -5.26 12.65 34.38
CA LEU A 386 -4.71 13.80 33.69
C LEU A 386 -5.77 14.89 33.86
N THR A 387 -5.39 15.98 34.52
CA THR A 387 -6.24 17.15 34.76
C THR A 387 -6.88 17.59 33.45
N GLU A 388 -8.18 17.36 33.31
CA GLU A 388 -8.97 17.92 32.22
C GLU A 388 -9.01 19.45 32.36
N PRO A 389 -8.81 20.22 31.28
CA PRO A 389 -9.26 21.60 31.27
C PRO A 389 -10.79 21.62 31.19
N SER A 390 -11.40 22.28 32.18
CA SER A 390 -12.83 22.57 32.38
C SER A 390 -13.80 22.20 31.26
N ALA A 391 -14.76 21.36 31.66
CA ALA A 391 -16.03 21.06 31.00
C ALA A 391 -16.66 22.24 30.25
N VAL A 392 -16.94 22.02 28.96
CA VAL A 392 -18.08 22.62 28.26
C VAL A 392 -19.18 21.58 28.30
N GLN A 393 -20.35 21.95 28.84
CA GLN A 393 -21.53 21.11 28.92
C GLN A 393 -21.98 20.70 27.52
N GLU A 394 -21.98 19.40 27.23
CA GLU A 394 -22.67 18.84 26.08
C GLU A 394 -24.17 18.89 26.35
N GLU A 395 -24.89 19.68 25.56
CA GLU A 395 -26.35 19.60 25.47
C GLU A 395 -26.73 18.30 24.73
N GLU A 396 -27.58 17.54 25.39
CA GLU A 396 -28.29 16.36 24.93
C GLU A 396 -29.13 16.71 23.69
N ILE A 397 -28.75 16.18 22.51
CA ILE A 397 -29.55 16.26 21.29
C ILE A 397 -30.34 14.96 21.17
N ASP A 398 -31.65 15.07 21.39
CA ASP A 398 -32.67 14.07 21.11
C ASP A 398 -32.61 13.63 19.63
N LEU A 399 -32.35 12.35 19.40
CA LEU A 399 -32.47 11.71 18.09
C LEU A 399 -33.94 11.41 17.84
N LEU A 400 -34.57 12.25 17.01
CA LEU A 400 -35.88 11.98 16.42
C LEU A 400 -35.79 10.83 15.42
N ASP A 401 -36.65 9.84 15.62
CA ASP A 401 -37.01 8.79 14.68
C ASP A 401 -37.42 9.40 13.32
N VAL A 402 -36.78 8.94 12.25
CA VAL A 402 -37.22 9.19 10.88
C VAL A 402 -37.55 7.83 10.27
N ASP A 403 -38.84 7.55 10.19
CA ASP A 403 -39.43 6.50 9.36
C ASP A 403 -39.02 6.72 7.90
N ILE A 404 -38.46 5.70 7.27
CA ILE A 404 -38.28 5.64 5.82
C ILE A 404 -39.06 4.42 5.34
N ASP A 405 -40.17 4.72 4.66
CA ASP A 405 -41.05 3.78 3.97
C ASP A 405 -40.24 2.94 2.95
N GLU A 406 -40.31 1.61 3.12
CA GLU A 406 -39.94 0.62 2.11
C GLU A 406 -41.21 0.26 1.32
N ASP A 407 -41.36 0.83 0.12
CA ASP A 407 -42.35 0.36 -0.84
C ASP A 407 -41.78 -0.77 -1.69
N GLU A 408 -42.58 -1.84 -1.73
CA GLU A 408 -42.49 -3.09 -2.45
C GLU A 408 -42.55 -2.88 -3.98
N ASP A 409 -41.94 -3.80 -4.73
CA ASP A 409 -42.47 -4.27 -6.02
C ASP A 409 -41.90 -5.67 -6.31
N GLU A 410 -42.79 -6.66 -6.22
CA GLU A 410 -42.63 -8.06 -6.61
C GLU A 410 -42.88 -8.28 -8.13
N ASP A 411 -42.64 -9.53 -8.55
CA ASP A 411 -43.06 -10.24 -9.78
C ASP A 411 -42.15 -10.25 -11.02
N ASP A 412 -41.48 -11.40 -11.24
CA ASP A 412 -41.99 -12.41 -12.19
C ASP A 412 -41.20 -13.74 -12.12
N ALA A 413 -41.95 -14.84 -12.08
CA ALA A 413 -41.50 -16.23 -11.92
C ALA A 413 -41.39 -17.02 -13.25
N ASP A 414 -40.78 -18.21 -13.10
CA ASP A 414 -40.88 -19.43 -13.93
C ASP A 414 -40.13 -19.57 -15.27
N THR A 415 -39.15 -20.49 -15.30
CA THR A 415 -39.37 -21.88 -15.79
C THR A 415 -38.08 -22.70 -15.76
N ASP A 416 -38.14 -23.85 -15.08
CA ASP A 416 -37.23 -24.99 -15.23
C ASP A 416 -37.84 -26.01 -16.21
N GLU A 417 -36.99 -26.93 -16.71
CA GLU A 417 -37.35 -28.22 -17.34
C GLU A 417 -37.50 -28.27 -18.89
N ALA A 418 -36.45 -28.73 -19.60
CA ALA A 418 -36.53 -29.68 -20.73
C ALA A 418 -35.14 -30.03 -21.34
N LEU A 419 -34.61 -31.18 -20.95
CA LEU A 419 -33.59 -31.97 -21.64
C LEU A 419 -34.26 -33.31 -22.03
N ALA A 420 -34.40 -33.59 -23.33
CA ALA A 420 -34.60 -34.91 -23.99
C ALA A 420 -34.97 -34.64 -25.48
N ASP A 421 -34.54 -35.33 -26.53
CA ASP A 421 -33.61 -36.42 -26.79
C ASP A 421 -33.46 -36.57 -28.35
N ALA A 422 -32.57 -37.46 -28.83
CA ALA A 422 -32.42 -38.04 -30.21
C ALA A 422 -31.32 -37.41 -31.14
N ALA A 423 -30.16 -38.05 -31.38
CA ALA A 423 -29.80 -39.32 -32.09
C ALA A 423 -29.73 -39.14 -33.63
N ALA A 424 -28.69 -39.50 -34.40
CA ALA A 424 -27.72 -40.59 -34.29
C ALA A 424 -26.36 -40.24 -34.93
N GLY A 425 -25.29 -40.76 -34.32
CA GLY A 425 -23.89 -40.41 -34.57
C GLY A 425 -23.26 -40.19 -33.20
N THR A 426 -22.95 -41.29 -32.52
CA THR A 426 -22.68 -41.43 -31.08
C THR A 426 -22.11 -40.16 -30.45
N TRP A 427 -23.02 -39.33 -29.93
CA TRP A 427 -22.69 -38.09 -29.26
C TRP A 427 -22.09 -38.48 -27.91
N VAL A 428 -20.76 -38.57 -27.86
CA VAL A 428 -20.05 -38.64 -26.59
C VAL A 428 -19.59 -37.21 -26.29
N PRO A 429 -20.40 -36.42 -25.56
CA PRO A 429 -19.98 -35.10 -25.13
C PRO A 429 -18.71 -35.25 -24.29
N TRP A 430 -17.73 -34.39 -24.53
CA TRP A 430 -16.58 -34.32 -23.65
C TRP A 430 -17.04 -33.94 -22.25
N THR A 431 -16.50 -34.63 -21.25
CA THR A 431 -16.74 -34.18 -19.88
C THR A 431 -16.13 -32.78 -19.69
N PRO A 432 -16.69 -31.91 -18.83
CA PRO A 432 -16.16 -30.57 -18.60
C PRO A 432 -14.69 -30.55 -18.19
N SER A 433 -14.24 -31.62 -17.52
CA SER A 433 -12.84 -31.90 -17.17
C SER A 433 -11.97 -32.19 -18.40
N GLU A 434 -12.42 -33.04 -19.33
CA GLU A 434 -11.68 -33.38 -20.56
C GLU A 434 -11.62 -32.19 -21.52
N ALA A 435 -12.71 -31.43 -21.66
CA ALA A 435 -12.74 -30.22 -22.48
C ALA A 435 -11.86 -29.10 -21.90
N ARG A 436 -11.73 -28.99 -20.57
CA ARG A 436 -10.80 -28.05 -19.93
C ARG A 436 -9.35 -28.51 -20.06
N ARG A 437 -9.08 -29.82 -19.93
CA ARG A 437 -7.74 -30.40 -20.11
C ARG A 437 -7.25 -30.28 -21.55
N PHE A 438 -8.07 -30.61 -22.53
CA PHE A 438 -7.75 -30.49 -23.95
C PHE A 438 -7.56 -29.04 -24.38
N ARG A 439 -8.42 -28.12 -23.91
CA ARG A 439 -8.28 -26.68 -24.16
C ARG A 439 -7.00 -26.12 -23.55
N GLY A 440 -6.68 -26.50 -22.31
CA GLY A 440 -5.42 -26.15 -21.67
C GLY A 440 -4.22 -26.68 -22.46
N GLN A 441 -4.32 -27.90 -22.99
CA GLN A 441 -3.28 -28.46 -23.86
C GLN A 441 -3.21 -27.76 -25.21
N LEU A 442 -4.32 -27.41 -25.87
CA LEU A 442 -4.37 -26.74 -27.18
C LEU A 442 -3.96 -25.26 -27.10
N GLU A 443 -4.27 -24.59 -26.00
CA GLU A 443 -3.83 -23.22 -25.69
C GLU A 443 -2.36 -23.14 -25.31
N GLN A 444 -1.87 -24.14 -24.57
CA GLN A 444 -0.44 -24.31 -24.40
C GLN A 444 0.18 -24.58 -25.74
N ARG A 445 -0.46 -25.47 -26.50
CA ARG A 445 -0.04 -25.99 -27.78
C ARG A 445 -0.45 -25.00 -28.86
N SER A 446 -1.28 -25.24 -29.89
CA SER A 446 -1.50 -24.25 -30.98
C SER A 446 -2.50 -23.16 -30.62
N PRO A 447 -2.06 -21.94 -30.25
CA PRO A 447 -2.97 -20.99 -29.67
C PRO A 447 -3.64 -20.11 -30.74
N ASP A 448 -3.08 -20.02 -31.96
CA ASP A 448 -3.77 -19.44 -33.13
C ASP A 448 -5.04 -20.25 -33.44
N ARG A 449 -4.95 -21.58 -33.34
CA ARG A 449 -6.08 -22.50 -33.55
C ARG A 449 -7.05 -22.48 -32.37
N ALA A 450 -6.56 -22.31 -31.13
CA ALA A 450 -7.41 -22.10 -29.95
C ALA A 450 -8.17 -20.76 -29.98
N ALA A 451 -7.64 -19.74 -30.65
CA ALA A 451 -8.32 -18.48 -30.92
C ALA A 451 -9.39 -18.63 -32.01
N LEU A 452 -9.09 -19.35 -33.10
CA LEU A 452 -10.04 -19.66 -34.18
C LEU A 452 -11.25 -20.45 -33.66
N LEU A 453 -11.02 -21.49 -32.85
CA LEU A 453 -12.09 -22.29 -32.25
C LEU A 453 -12.95 -21.48 -31.29
N ARG A 454 -12.37 -20.55 -30.51
CA ARG A 454 -13.14 -19.62 -29.67
C ARG A 454 -14.04 -18.71 -30.51
N ALA A 455 -13.49 -18.15 -31.59
CA ALA A 455 -14.24 -17.28 -32.49
C ALA A 455 -15.39 -18.01 -33.22
N LEU A 456 -15.24 -19.31 -33.51
CA LEU A 456 -16.31 -20.14 -34.11
C LEU A 456 -17.42 -20.52 -33.10
N THR A 457 -17.10 -20.53 -31.80
CA THR A 457 -18.06 -20.81 -30.72
C THR A 457 -18.75 -19.55 -30.17
N GLU A 458 -18.17 -18.37 -30.34
CA GLU A 458 -18.73 -17.11 -29.81
C GLU A 458 -20.02 -16.73 -30.56
N GLY A 459 -21.15 -16.86 -29.85
CA GLY A 459 -22.51 -16.61 -30.36
C GLY A 459 -23.37 -17.87 -30.51
N ARG A 460 -22.80 -19.08 -30.35
CA ARG A 460 -23.55 -20.34 -30.39
C ARG A 460 -23.84 -20.85 -28.98
N ARG A 461 -25.10 -21.13 -28.64
CA ARG A 461 -25.50 -21.59 -27.29
C ARG A 461 -25.03 -23.02 -26.94
N ARG A 462 -24.73 -23.89 -27.91
CA ARG A 462 -24.42 -25.32 -27.69
C ARG A 462 -22.95 -25.75 -27.87
N GLY A 463 -22.02 -24.82 -28.11
CA GLY A 463 -20.60 -25.15 -28.35
C GLY A 463 -20.35 -25.91 -29.68
N LEU A 464 -19.10 -26.32 -29.94
CA LEU A 464 -18.74 -27.18 -31.09
C LEU A 464 -18.49 -28.62 -30.60
N ASN A 465 -18.93 -29.60 -31.37
CA ASN A 465 -18.71 -31.00 -31.06
C ASN A 465 -17.31 -31.48 -31.50
N ARG A 466 -16.90 -32.65 -31.02
CA ARG A 466 -15.54 -33.20 -31.23
C ARG A 466 -15.16 -33.34 -32.71
N ALA A 467 -16.10 -33.73 -33.57
CA ALA A 467 -15.85 -33.91 -35.00
C ALA A 467 -15.59 -32.54 -35.67
N GLU A 468 -16.40 -31.53 -35.35
CA GLU A 468 -16.25 -30.16 -35.86
C GLU A 468 -14.94 -29.50 -35.41
N VAL A 469 -14.48 -29.81 -34.19
CA VAL A 469 -13.19 -29.32 -33.67
C VAL A 469 -12.00 -29.95 -34.41
N LEU A 470 -12.09 -31.24 -34.77
CA LEU A 470 -11.01 -31.93 -35.50
C LEU A 470 -10.97 -31.51 -36.97
N GLU A 471 -12.13 -31.30 -37.59
CA GLU A 471 -12.27 -30.78 -38.95
C GLU A 471 -11.76 -29.34 -39.06
N ALA A 472 -12.11 -28.45 -38.13
CA ALA A 472 -11.58 -27.08 -38.06
C ALA A 472 -10.06 -27.01 -37.83
N MET A 473 -9.45 -28.13 -37.43
CA MET A 473 -8.00 -28.30 -37.31
C MET A 473 -7.37 -29.09 -38.47
N GLY A 474 -8.17 -29.50 -39.47
CA GLY A 474 -7.75 -30.20 -40.68
C GLY A 474 -7.32 -31.65 -40.47
N ARG A 475 -7.96 -32.39 -39.55
CA ARG A 475 -7.60 -33.78 -39.21
C ARG A 475 -8.78 -34.74 -39.23
N ASP A 476 -8.46 -36.02 -39.45
CA ASP A 476 -9.41 -37.14 -39.36
C ASP A 476 -9.96 -37.30 -37.92
N ALA A 477 -11.24 -37.68 -37.83
CA ALA A 477 -11.99 -37.75 -36.57
C ALA A 477 -11.42 -38.74 -35.53
N SER A 478 -10.46 -39.58 -35.93
CA SER A 478 -9.84 -40.61 -35.11
C SER A 478 -8.51 -40.24 -34.39
N ALA A 479 -7.96 -39.02 -34.52
CA ALA A 479 -6.58 -38.67 -34.07
C ALA A 479 -6.40 -37.96 -32.69
N SER A 480 -5.16 -37.96 -32.13
CA SER A 480 -4.74 -37.47 -30.77
C SER A 480 -3.73 -36.28 -30.77
N LEU A 481 -3.65 -35.46 -29.70
CA LEU A 481 -3.13 -34.07 -29.71
C LEU A 481 -2.09 -33.64 -28.64
N ASN A 482 -0.81 -33.51 -29.03
CA ASN A 482 0.30 -32.98 -28.21
C ASN A 482 1.30 -32.03 -28.97
N GLY A 483 1.34 -30.68 -28.79
CA GLY A 483 2.56 -29.77 -28.83
C GLY A 483 2.55 -28.43 -29.64
N VAL A 484 2.50 -27.17 -29.10
CA VAL A 484 2.69 -25.80 -29.77
C VAL A 484 2.83 -24.58 -28.73
N VAL A 485 2.85 -23.25 -29.10
CA VAL A 485 3.07 -22.00 -28.26
C VAL A 485 2.44 -20.69 -28.89
N LYS A 486 2.24 -19.58 -28.11
CA LYS A 486 1.46 -18.27 -28.23
C LYS A 486 1.28 -17.49 -29.61
N PRO A 487 0.12 -16.84 -29.91
CA PRO A 487 -0.28 -16.41 -31.28
C PRO A 487 -0.50 -14.88 -31.57
N PHE A 488 -1.06 -14.09 -30.66
CA PHE A 488 -1.69 -12.79 -31.04
C PHE A 488 -0.74 -11.65 -31.42
N GLY A 489 0.47 -11.62 -30.86
CA GLY A 489 1.50 -10.64 -31.27
C GLY A 489 2.00 -10.87 -32.70
N THR A 490 1.82 -12.07 -33.24
CA THR A 490 2.22 -12.41 -34.62
C THR A 490 1.19 -11.91 -35.62
N VAL A 491 -0.10 -12.03 -35.32
CA VAL A 491 -1.20 -11.55 -36.17
C VAL A 491 -1.17 -10.01 -36.33
N VAL A 492 -0.97 -9.28 -35.24
CA VAL A 492 -0.89 -7.80 -35.29
C VAL A 492 0.33 -7.32 -36.08
N ARG A 493 1.49 -7.99 -35.91
CA ARG A 493 2.71 -7.69 -36.68
C ARG A 493 2.53 -8.03 -38.17
N ALA A 494 1.84 -9.11 -38.50
CA ALA A 494 1.55 -9.48 -39.88
C ALA A 494 0.64 -8.47 -40.58
N LEU A 495 -0.41 -7.99 -39.91
CA LEU A 495 -1.34 -7.00 -40.49
C LEU A 495 -0.70 -5.62 -40.67
N LYS A 496 0.20 -5.21 -39.74
CA LYS A 496 1.00 -3.98 -39.90
C LYS A 496 1.97 -4.08 -41.08
N ARG A 497 2.69 -5.20 -41.22
CA ARG A 497 3.57 -5.45 -42.38
C ARG A 497 2.83 -5.47 -43.71
N ALA A 498 1.57 -5.89 -43.72
CA ALA A 498 0.72 -5.88 -44.91
C ALA A 498 0.13 -4.50 -45.23
N GLY A 499 0.47 -3.44 -44.48
CA GLY A 499 -0.05 -2.08 -44.67
C GLY A 499 -1.55 -1.93 -44.35
N GLN A 500 -2.16 -2.92 -43.70
CA GLN A 500 -3.60 -2.94 -43.41
C GLN A 500 -3.95 -2.26 -42.08
N LEU A 501 -2.93 -1.81 -41.32
CA LEU A 501 -3.03 -1.08 -40.06
C LEU A 501 -1.92 -0.02 -40.03
N GLY A 502 -2.25 1.22 -39.64
CA GLY A 502 -1.28 2.33 -39.54
C GLY A 502 -0.23 2.14 -38.45
N GLU A 503 0.92 2.80 -38.59
CA GLU A 503 2.10 2.58 -37.72
C GLU A 503 1.88 3.10 -36.27
N ASP A 504 1.17 4.22 -36.10
CA ASP A 504 1.14 5.01 -34.85
C ASP A 504 -0.14 4.89 -34.00
N LYS A 505 -0.67 3.69 -33.77
CA LYS A 505 -1.81 3.53 -32.84
C LYS A 505 -1.55 2.55 -31.69
N GLU A 506 -1.91 3.01 -30.49
CA GLU A 506 -2.05 2.23 -29.26
C GLU A 506 -3.03 1.04 -29.41
N SER A 507 -2.84 0.04 -28.55
CA SER A 507 -3.57 -1.22 -28.33
C SER A 507 -4.74 -1.58 -29.28
N PRO A 508 -4.75 -2.79 -29.90
CA PRO A 508 -5.78 -3.22 -30.85
C PRO A 508 -7.16 -3.49 -30.21
N VAL A 509 -7.25 -3.41 -28.89
CA VAL A 509 -8.47 -3.53 -28.11
C VAL A 509 -8.78 -2.21 -27.42
N GLU A 510 -10.05 -1.85 -27.38
CA GLU A 510 -10.55 -0.72 -26.61
C GLU A 510 -11.45 -1.20 -25.47
N PRO A 511 -11.41 -0.51 -24.31
CA PRO A 511 -12.28 -0.82 -23.19
C PRO A 511 -13.73 -0.49 -23.54
N ARG A 512 -14.64 -1.39 -23.19
CA ARG A 512 -16.09 -1.17 -23.24
C ARG A 512 -16.52 -0.66 -21.87
N THR A 513 -17.01 0.57 -21.80
CA THR A 513 -17.48 1.18 -20.53
C THR A 513 -18.99 1.23 -20.42
N ARG A 514 -19.54 0.94 -19.24
CA ARG A 514 -20.96 1.15 -18.87
C ARG A 514 -21.00 1.92 -17.55
N ARG A 515 -21.73 3.05 -17.52
CA ARG A 515 -21.78 3.98 -16.36
C ARG A 515 -20.37 4.36 -15.84
N GLY A 516 -19.45 4.65 -16.75
CA GLY A 516 -18.07 5.06 -16.41
C GLY A 516 -17.14 3.95 -15.92
N ARG A 517 -17.60 2.69 -15.79
CA ARG A 517 -16.76 1.53 -15.42
C ARG A 517 -16.46 0.66 -16.64
N VAL A 518 -15.22 0.19 -16.78
CA VAL A 518 -14.83 -0.77 -17.82
C VAL A 518 -15.45 -2.13 -17.51
N VAL A 519 -16.32 -2.61 -18.39
CA VAL A 519 -17.07 -3.86 -18.25
C VAL A 519 -16.62 -4.92 -19.27
N GLY A 520 -15.52 -4.66 -19.99
CA GLY A 520 -14.92 -5.60 -20.94
C GLY A 520 -14.02 -4.90 -21.94
N TYR A 521 -13.46 -5.64 -22.88
CA TYR A 521 -12.66 -5.11 -23.98
C TYR A 521 -13.22 -5.63 -25.30
N ARG A 522 -13.14 -4.83 -26.34
CA ARG A 522 -13.52 -5.24 -27.69
C ARG A 522 -12.43 -4.85 -28.67
N LEU A 523 -12.30 -5.60 -29.76
CA LEU A 523 -11.45 -5.16 -30.86
C LEU A 523 -11.95 -3.83 -31.39
N ARG A 524 -11.02 -2.87 -31.56
CA ARG A 524 -11.32 -1.59 -32.21
C ARG A 524 -11.93 -1.87 -33.58
N SER A 525 -12.91 -1.06 -33.96
CA SER A 525 -13.64 -1.19 -35.23
C SER A 525 -12.70 -1.29 -36.43
N GLU A 526 -11.62 -0.52 -36.42
CA GLU A 526 -10.58 -0.47 -37.45
C GLU A 526 -9.85 -1.82 -37.63
N VAL A 527 -9.48 -2.49 -36.53
CA VAL A 527 -8.85 -3.83 -36.55
C VAL A 527 -9.84 -4.88 -37.02
N ARG A 528 -11.10 -4.75 -36.60
CA ARG A 528 -12.19 -5.65 -37.02
C ARG A 528 -12.49 -5.52 -38.51
N GLU A 529 -12.44 -4.31 -39.06
CA GLU A 529 -12.59 -4.05 -40.50
C GLU A 529 -11.38 -4.50 -41.31
N ALA A 530 -10.16 -4.32 -40.81
CA ALA A 530 -8.96 -4.85 -41.46
C ALA A 530 -9.01 -6.38 -41.54
N LEU A 531 -9.42 -7.05 -40.45
CA LEU A 531 -9.63 -8.50 -40.42
C LEU A 531 -10.77 -8.96 -41.33
N ARG A 532 -11.79 -8.14 -41.56
CA ARG A 532 -12.88 -8.43 -42.52
C ARG A 532 -12.45 -8.21 -43.97
N ARG A 533 -11.55 -7.25 -44.23
CA ARG A 533 -10.95 -7.00 -45.56
C ARG A 533 -9.87 -8.01 -45.94
N ALA A 534 -9.25 -8.65 -44.94
CA ALA A 534 -8.26 -9.71 -45.11
C ALA A 534 -8.88 -11.12 -45.23
N ARG A 535 -10.18 -11.25 -45.01
CA ARG A 535 -11.00 -12.41 -45.39
C ARG A 535 -11.53 -12.19 -46.79
#